data_AF-A0A318NK87-F1
#
_entry.id   AF-A0A318NK87-F1
#
_cell.length_a   1.000
_cell.length_b   1.000
_cell.length_c   1.000
_cell.angle_alpha   90.00
_cell.angle_beta   90.00
_cell.angle_gamma   90.00
#
_symmetry.space_group_name_H-M   'P 1'
#
loop_
_entity.id
_entity.type
_entity.pdbx_description
1 polymer ?
#
loop_
_entity_poly.entity_id
_entity_poly.type
_entity_poly.pdbx_seq_one_letter_code
_entity_poly.pdbx_strand_id
1 'polypeptide(L)'
;MTFLPFADDDGIPVYDDSAPELIQELLAAGLTAGTWHPPAECEFVSSRGVLTDSLLQIGVGIGSSAGWYALQTLLRRRGGQLRVVAIFDNGTERRRAEVTGEAADVVQALTTLDPFDSEPS
;
A
#
# COMPACT_ATOMS: atom_id res chain seq x y z
N MET A 1 -7.57 -6.97 -0.57
CA MET A 1 -6.32 -6.21 -0.52
C MET A 1 -5.46 -6.78 0.58
N THR A 2 -4.18 -7.00 0.34
CA THR A 2 -3.30 -7.60 1.35
C THR A 2 -2.08 -6.73 1.58
N PHE A 3 -1.85 -6.30 2.82
CA PHE A 3 -0.66 -5.57 3.21
C PHE A 3 0.51 -6.55 3.33
N LEU A 4 1.63 -6.22 2.71
CA LEU A 4 2.86 -7.00 2.74
C LEU A 4 3.84 -6.39 3.73
N PRO A 5 4.66 -7.22 4.41
CA PRO A 5 5.69 -6.71 5.28
C PRO A 5 6.71 -5.94 4.42
N PHE A 6 7.28 -4.89 4.99
CA PHE A 6 8.31 -4.11 4.32
C PHE A 6 9.72 -4.63 4.59
N ALA A 7 9.89 -5.37 5.68
CA ALA A 7 11.13 -6.01 6.09
C ALA A 7 10.82 -7.33 6.80
N ASP A 8 11.87 -8.11 7.00
CA ASP A 8 11.90 -9.29 7.84
C ASP A 8 12.99 -9.06 8.89
N ASP A 9 12.65 -9.22 10.16
CA ASP A 9 13.58 -9.12 11.29
C ASP A 9 13.64 -10.49 11.98
N ASP A 10 14.72 -11.23 11.74
CA ASP A 10 14.92 -12.59 12.25
C ASP A 10 13.73 -13.55 12.02
N GLY A 11 13.10 -13.47 10.84
CA GLY A 11 11.93 -14.28 10.47
C GLY A 11 10.59 -13.72 10.98
N ILE A 12 10.60 -12.54 11.60
CA ILE A 12 9.41 -11.79 12.00
C ILE A 12 9.10 -10.76 10.90
N PRO A 13 7.95 -10.85 10.22
CA PRO A 13 7.54 -9.87 9.24
C PRO A 13 7.27 -8.52 9.90
N VAL A 14 7.92 -7.47 9.40
CA VAL A 14 7.78 -6.10 9.92
C VAL A 14 6.87 -5.29 9.01
N TYR A 15 5.84 -4.71 9.61
CA TYR A 15 4.88 -3.81 9.00
C TYR A 15 5.05 -2.39 9.55
N ASP A 16 4.67 -1.41 8.75
CA ASP A 16 4.65 -0.02 9.19
C ASP A 16 3.56 0.16 10.26
N ASP A 17 3.84 0.94 11.31
CA ASP A 17 2.93 1.17 12.43
C ASP A 17 1.58 1.77 12.03
N SER A 18 1.53 2.36 10.84
CA SER A 18 0.31 2.92 10.28
C SER A 18 -0.57 1.90 9.54
N ALA A 19 -0.08 0.69 9.27
CA ALA A 19 -0.83 -0.35 8.55
C ALA A 19 -2.17 -0.75 9.21
N PRO A 20 -2.29 -0.89 10.55
CA PRO A 20 -3.57 -1.22 11.19
C PRO A 20 -4.64 -0.15 10.96
N GLU A 21 -4.28 1.13 11.05
CA GLU A 21 -5.20 2.25 10.79
C GLU A 21 -5.69 2.21 9.33
N LEU A 22 -4.76 2.02 8.39
CA LEU A 22 -5.08 1.92 6.97
C LEU A 22 -6.03 0.75 6.66
N ILE A 23 -5.81 -0.40 7.30
CA ILE A 23 -6.69 -1.57 7.18
C ILE A 23 -8.09 -1.22 7.69
N GLN A 24 -8.22 -0.54 8.82
CA GLN A 24 -9.51 -0.12 9.36
C GLN A 24 -10.23 0.87 8.43
N GLU A 25 -9.53 1.84 7.85
CA GLU A 25 -10.12 2.77 6.88
C GLU A 25 -10.65 2.05 5.63
N LEU A 26 -9.90 1.09 5.11
CA LEU A 26 -10.29 0.30 3.95
C LEU A 26 -11.48 -0.61 4.26
N LEU A 27 -11.50 -1.23 5.44
CA LEU A 27 -12.65 -2.01 5.92
C LEU A 27 -13.89 -1.13 6.08
N ALA A 28 -13.74 0.08 6.63
CA ALA A 28 -14.82 1.06 6.75
C ALA A 28 -15.34 1.54 5.38
N ALA A 29 -14.50 1.52 4.35
CA ALA A 29 -14.88 1.77 2.96
C ALA A 29 -15.54 0.55 2.26
N GLY A 30 -15.77 -0.55 2.98
CA GLY A 30 -16.42 -1.76 2.46
C GLY A 30 -15.47 -2.71 1.71
N LEU A 31 -14.16 -2.53 1.84
CA LEU A 31 -13.16 -3.39 1.19
C LEU A 31 -12.63 -4.45 2.14
N THR A 32 -12.32 -5.63 1.60
CA THR A 32 -11.53 -6.61 2.33
C THR A 32 -10.06 -6.18 2.34
N ALA A 33 -9.54 -5.84 3.52
CA ALA A 33 -8.14 -5.50 3.75
C ALA A 33 -7.59 -6.26 4.98
N GLY A 34 -6.31 -6.61 4.94
CA GLY A 34 -5.62 -7.27 6.06
C GLY A 34 -4.13 -7.42 5.76
N THR A 35 -3.33 -7.73 6.77
CA THR A 35 -1.94 -8.13 6.60
C THR A 35 -1.83 -9.54 6.01
N TRP A 36 -0.73 -9.81 5.31
CA TRP A 36 -0.40 -11.16 4.83
C TRP A 36 -0.23 -12.16 5.99
N HIS A 37 0.43 -11.70 7.06
CA HIS A 37 0.63 -12.47 8.28
C HIS A 37 -0.42 -12.08 9.33
N PRO A 38 -0.89 -13.02 10.17
CA PRO A 38 -1.73 -12.69 11.32
C PRO A 38 -1.08 -11.64 12.23
N PRO A 39 -1.85 -10.74 12.87
CA PRO A 39 -1.30 -9.72 13.77
C PRO A 39 -0.48 -10.27 14.95
N ALA A 40 -0.69 -11.53 15.33
CA ALA A 40 0.06 -12.21 16.39
C ALA A 40 1.42 -12.74 15.93
N GLU A 41 1.69 -12.73 14.62
CA GLU A 41 2.88 -13.27 13.97
C GLU A 41 3.71 -12.18 13.29
N CYS A 42 3.44 -10.90 13.57
CA CYS A 42 4.14 -9.78 12.96
C CYS A 42 4.37 -8.63 13.93
N GLU A 43 5.29 -7.74 13.55
CA GLU A 43 5.56 -6.51 14.29
C GLU A 43 5.12 -5.29 13.50
N PHE A 44 4.65 -4.28 14.23
CA PHE A 44 4.28 -2.98 13.70
C PHE A 44 5.27 -1.96 14.27
N VAL A 45 6.19 -1.50 13.43
CA VAL A 45 7.30 -0.65 13.86
C VAL A 45 7.15 0.73 13.25
N SER A 46 7.34 1.73 14.10
CA SER A 46 7.40 3.13 13.66
C SER A 46 8.71 3.36 12.94
N SER A 47 8.64 3.78 11.67
CA SER A 47 9.78 4.12 10.81
C SER A 47 10.52 5.41 11.24
N ARG A 48 10.61 5.70 12.54
CA ARG A 48 11.28 6.89 13.13
C ARG A 48 12.82 6.77 13.19
N GLY A 49 13.38 5.73 12.58
CA GLY A 49 14.82 5.46 12.57
C GLY A 49 15.56 6.06 11.37
N VAL A 50 16.12 7.25 11.58
CA VAL A 50 17.35 7.82 10.97
C VAL A 50 17.27 8.64 9.67
N LEU A 51 16.37 8.47 8.69
CA LEU A 51 16.31 9.44 7.54
C LEU A 51 14.94 9.64 6.85
N THR A 52 13.82 9.18 7.42
CA THR A 52 12.51 9.15 6.74
C THR A 52 11.36 9.63 7.63
N ASP A 53 11.44 10.86 8.14
CA ASP A 53 10.53 11.38 9.19
C ASP A 53 9.08 11.69 8.72
N SER A 54 8.63 11.18 7.56
CA SER A 54 7.24 11.32 7.10
C SER A 54 6.80 10.28 6.07
N LEU A 55 7.69 9.38 5.64
CA LEU A 55 7.44 8.50 4.50
C LEU A 55 6.65 7.27 4.94
N LEU A 56 5.34 7.34 4.73
CA LEU A 56 4.46 6.19 4.84
C LEU A 56 4.88 5.09 3.85
N GLN A 57 5.25 3.92 4.35
CA GLN A 57 5.64 2.78 3.54
C GLN A 57 4.54 1.71 3.49
N ILE A 58 3.93 1.52 2.31
CA ILE A 58 2.85 0.53 2.15
C ILE A 58 3.23 -0.50 1.09
N GLY A 59 3.34 -1.77 1.51
CA GLY A 59 3.35 -2.92 0.61
C GLY A 59 1.92 -3.41 0.37
N VAL A 60 1.40 -3.41 -0.87
CA VAL A 60 0.01 -3.83 -1.14
C VAL A 60 -0.08 -4.86 -2.26
N GLY A 61 -0.67 -6.03 -1.99
CA GLY A 61 -1.19 -6.96 -2.98
C GLY A 61 -2.58 -6.56 -3.46
N ILE A 62 -2.69 -6.10 -4.72
CA ILE A 62 -3.95 -5.62 -5.32
C ILE A 62 -4.36 -6.54 -6.47
N GLY A 63 -5.42 -7.32 -6.23
CA GLY A 63 -6.03 -8.19 -7.24
C GLY A 63 -7.37 -7.67 -7.77
N SER A 64 -7.76 -6.43 -7.46
CA SER A 64 -9.02 -5.85 -7.91
C SER A 64 -8.92 -4.34 -8.11
N SER A 65 -9.69 -3.83 -9.07
CA SER A 65 -9.80 -2.40 -9.38
C SER A 65 -10.34 -1.59 -8.20
N ALA A 66 -11.32 -2.12 -7.46
CA ALA A 66 -11.86 -1.48 -6.26
C ALA A 66 -10.77 -1.24 -5.19
N GLY A 67 -9.86 -2.20 -5.00
CA GLY A 67 -8.71 -2.01 -4.11
C GLY A 67 -7.76 -0.93 -4.62
N TRP A 68 -7.48 -0.91 -5.92
CA TRP A 68 -6.60 0.09 -6.55
C TRP A 68 -7.14 1.52 -6.36
N TYR A 69 -8.41 1.76 -6.67
CA TYR A 69 -9.02 3.08 -6.55
C TYR A 69 -9.17 3.56 -5.10
N ALA A 70 -9.41 2.64 -4.17
CA ALA A 70 -9.45 2.99 -2.76
C ALA A 70 -8.08 3.32 -2.19
N LEU A 71 -7.02 2.61 -2.62
CA LEU A 71 -5.65 3.00 -2.28
C LEU A 71 -5.38 4.44 -2.73
N GLN A 72 -5.69 4.78 -4.00
CA GLN A 72 -5.51 6.14 -4.49
C GLN A 72 -6.31 7.17 -3.64
N THR A 73 -7.56 6.84 -3.29
CA THR A 73 -8.41 7.73 -2.48
C THR A 73 -7.86 7.94 -1.07
N LEU A 74 -7.32 6.88 -0.46
CA LEU A 74 -6.69 6.92 0.84
C LEU A 74 -5.44 7.80 0.81
N LEU A 75 -4.57 7.59 -0.19
CA LEU A 75 -3.32 8.36 -0.32
C LEU A 75 -3.59 9.85 -0.56
N ARG A 76 -4.64 10.19 -1.33
CA ARG A 76 -5.10 11.58 -1.51
C ARG A 76 -5.48 12.26 -0.18
N ARG A 77 -6.01 11.52 0.80
CA ARG A 77 -6.46 12.07 2.08
C ARG A 77 -5.31 12.32 3.06
N ARG A 78 -4.26 11.50 3.03
CA ARG A 78 -3.12 11.63 3.96
C ARG A 78 -2.26 12.86 3.68
N GLY A 79 -1.97 13.14 2.40
CA GLY A 79 -1.02 14.20 2.04
C GLY A 79 0.42 13.87 2.48
N GLY A 80 1.36 14.77 2.16
CA GLY A 80 2.77 14.66 2.54
C GLY A 80 3.56 13.63 1.73
N GLN A 81 4.79 13.34 2.18
CA GLN A 81 5.71 12.41 1.52
C GLN A 81 5.28 10.96 1.75
N LEU A 82 5.14 10.17 0.68
CA LEU A 82 4.74 8.76 0.72
C LEU A 82 5.72 7.90 -0.09
N ARG A 83 5.91 6.65 0.34
CA ARG A 83 6.56 5.60 -0.44
C ARG A 83 5.62 4.40 -0.57
N VAL A 84 5.08 4.19 -1.75
CA VAL A 84 4.15 3.09 -2.01
C VAL A 84 4.84 2.00 -2.83
N VAL A 85 4.79 0.77 -2.31
CA VAL A 85 5.21 -0.43 -3.02
C VAL A 85 3.95 -1.25 -3.34
N ALA A 86 3.44 -1.11 -4.55
CA ALA A 86 2.27 -1.85 -5.01
C ALA A 86 2.70 -3.11 -5.78
N ILE A 87 2.20 -4.27 -5.36
CA ILE A 87 2.26 -5.52 -6.11
C ILE A 87 0.87 -5.82 -6.65
N PHE A 88 0.72 -5.87 -7.96
CA PHE A 88 -0.57 -6.03 -8.63
C PHE A 88 -0.48 -7.01 -9.79
N ASP A 89 -1.62 -7.55 -10.18
CA ASP A 89 -1.74 -8.38 -11.37
C ASP A 89 -2.34 -7.53 -12.51
N ASN A 90 -1.70 -7.53 -13.68
CA ASN A 90 -2.20 -6.83 -14.87
C ASN A 90 -2.98 -7.74 -15.83
N GLY A 91 -3.40 -8.92 -15.36
CA GLY A 91 -4.08 -9.95 -16.15
C GLY A 91 -3.14 -10.93 -16.85
N THR A 92 -1.83 -10.63 -16.92
CA THR A 92 -0.84 -11.50 -17.57
C THR A 92 0.30 -11.90 -16.65
N GLU A 93 0.74 -10.96 -15.80
CA GLU A 93 1.83 -11.17 -14.86
C GLU A 93 1.65 -10.33 -13.60
N ARG A 94 2.26 -10.82 -12.51
CA ARG A 94 2.39 -10.06 -11.27
C ARG A 94 3.49 -9.01 -11.42
N ARG A 95 3.14 -7.74 -11.27
CA ARG A 95 4.05 -6.60 -11.33
C ARG A 95 4.27 -5.98 -9.97
N ARG A 96 5.42 -5.35 -9.80
CA ARG A 96 5.76 -4.51 -8.65
C ARG A 96 6.05 -3.09 -9.14
N ALA A 97 5.34 -2.11 -8.61
CA ALA A 97 5.65 -0.70 -8.75
C ALA A 97 6.09 -0.14 -7.40
N GLU A 98 7.08 0.74 -7.45
CA GLU A 98 7.54 1.49 -6.29
C GLU A 98 7.55 2.97 -6.66
N VAL A 99 6.81 3.77 -5.91
CA VAL A 99 6.66 5.21 -6.14
C VAL A 99 6.92 5.93 -4.84
N THR A 100 7.81 6.92 -4.88
CA THR A 100 8.14 7.76 -3.72
C THR A 100 8.00 9.23 -4.12
N GLY A 101 7.36 10.03 -3.27
CA GLY A 101 7.21 11.47 -3.49
C GLY A 101 6.05 12.05 -2.70
N GLU A 102 5.62 13.26 -3.04
CA GLU A 102 4.42 13.85 -2.46
C GLU A 102 3.18 13.01 -2.80
N ALA A 103 2.20 12.98 -1.90
CA ALA A 103 1.00 12.17 -2.03
C ALA A 103 0.27 12.41 -3.35
N ALA A 104 0.22 13.65 -3.82
CA ALA A 104 -0.39 14.01 -5.11
C ALA A 104 0.37 13.37 -6.28
N ASP A 105 1.69 13.41 -6.27
CA ASP A 105 2.55 12.84 -7.31
C ASP A 105 2.48 11.31 -7.29
N VAL A 106 2.49 10.71 -6.09
CA VAL A 106 2.34 9.26 -5.91
C VAL A 106 1.00 8.79 -6.44
N VAL A 107 -0.08 9.49 -6.10
CA VAL A 107 -1.42 9.19 -6.61
C VAL A 107 -1.47 9.32 -8.13
N GLN A 108 -0.89 10.39 -8.69
CA GLN A 108 -0.87 10.59 -10.14
C GLN A 108 -0.13 9.44 -10.84
N ALA A 109 1.04 9.04 -10.31
CA ALA A 109 1.79 7.90 -10.83
C ALA A 109 0.99 6.59 -10.76
N LEU A 110 0.27 6.34 -9.66
CA LEU A 110 -0.62 5.17 -9.53
C LEU A 110 -1.83 5.24 -10.48
N THR A 111 -2.37 6.43 -10.76
CA THR A 111 -3.42 6.60 -11.77
C THR A 111 -2.87 6.32 -13.17
N THR A 112 -1.65 6.72 -13.51
CA THR A 112 -1.04 6.41 -14.81
C THR A 112 -0.67 4.93 -14.95
N LEU A 113 -0.29 4.28 -13.85
CA LEU A 113 0.06 2.86 -13.84
C LEU A 113 -1.15 1.91 -13.88
N ASP A 114 -2.37 2.44 -13.77
CA ASP A 114 -3.57 1.69 -13.45
C ASP A 114 -3.71 0.40 -14.28
N PRO A 115 -3.51 -0.78 -13.66
CA PRO A 115 -3.57 -2.05 -14.38
C PRO A 115 -4.99 -2.48 -14.73
N PHE A 116 -6.00 -1.75 -14.26
CA PHE A 116 -7.41 -2.01 -14.49
C PHE A 116 -8.06 -0.99 -15.43
N ASP A 117 -7.34 0.06 -15.82
CA ASP A 117 -7.80 1.00 -16.83
C ASP A 117 -7.76 0.29 -18.18
N SER A 118 -8.90 -0.29 -18.56
CA SER A 118 -9.11 -0.81 -19.90
C SER A 118 -9.38 0.39 -20.79
N GLU A 119 -8.56 0.61 -21.82
CA GLU A 119 -8.86 1.60 -22.87
C GLU A 119 -10.34 1.51 -23.26
N PRO A 120 -11.05 2.64 -23.40
CA PRO A 120 -12.43 2.62 -23.85
C PRO A 120 -12.49 1.95 -25.23
N SER A 121 -13.26 0.86 -25.32
CA SER A 121 -13.67 0.26 -26.60
C SER A 121 -14.57 1.20 -27.40
#